data_AF-A0A137QFY2-F1
#
_entry.id   AF-A0A137QFY2-F1
#
_cell.length_a   1.000
_cell.length_b   1.000
_cell.length_c   1.000
_cell.angle_alpha   90.00
_cell.angle_beta   90.00
_cell.angle_gamma   90.00
#
_symmetry.space_group_name_H-M   'P 1'
#
loop_
_entity.id
_entity.type
_entity.pdbx_description
1 polymer ?
#
loop_
_entity_poly.entity_id
_entity_poly.type
_entity_poly.pdbx_seq_one_letter_code
_entity_poly.pdbx_strand_id
1 'polypeptide(L)'
;MHIHHQHPSVKAIANYCLEKVAASGDQSFHTTLHALFSQNQQHVGLVICERLINMPVQVIPPMYKLLTDELRRAIANNQPYNFSHFLFISRNYHLTPEEESALINSASRNHSKVKSSSKKSKTTSSRPEPEPPTDGIYPFHPEDDAIRTFSLHSLDYKYTNVQQEPREKDAFGLDVRARMMLLPAENFETLVQRLQEVYTAI
;
A
#
# COMPACT_ATOMS: atom_id res chain seq x y z
N MET A 1 14.83 1.13 11.67
CA MET A 1 14.20 0.85 12.99
C MET A 1 15.21 0.48 14.08
N HIS A 2 16.22 -0.35 13.79
CA HIS A 2 17.11 -0.89 14.82
C HIS A 2 18.02 0.14 15.54
N ILE A 3 18.66 1.05 14.80
CA ILE A 3 19.56 2.09 15.37
C ILE A 3 18.83 2.97 16.40
N HIS A 4 17.55 3.25 16.15
CA HIS A 4 16.72 4.10 16.98
C HIS A 4 15.71 3.32 17.82
N HIS A 5 15.93 2.02 18.08
CA HIS A 5 14.98 1.17 18.80
C HIS A 5 14.65 1.69 20.21
N GLN A 6 15.58 2.43 20.83
CA GLN A 6 15.38 3.06 22.15
C GLN A 6 14.53 4.33 22.08
N HIS A 7 14.34 4.91 20.89
CA HIS A 7 13.52 6.10 20.74
C HIS A 7 12.05 5.74 20.96
N PRO A 8 11.31 6.47 21.83
CA PRO A 8 9.93 6.13 22.18
C PRO A 8 9.01 5.96 20.98
N SER A 9 9.14 6.82 19.97
CA SER A 9 8.32 6.77 18.74
C SER A 9 8.57 5.49 17.93
N VAL A 10 9.82 5.05 17.83
CA VAL A 10 10.16 3.83 17.07
C VAL A 10 9.67 2.59 17.79
N LYS A 11 9.82 2.57 19.12
CA LYS A 11 9.26 1.51 19.97
C LYS A 11 7.74 1.45 19.88
N ALA A 12 7.06 2.59 19.89
CA ALA A 12 5.61 2.66 19.72
C ALA A 12 5.17 2.11 18.35
N ILE A 13 5.86 2.47 17.26
CA ILE A 13 5.55 1.93 15.92
C ILE A 13 5.80 0.41 15.87
N ALA A 14 6.92 -0.07 16.40
CA ALA A 14 7.23 -1.50 16.42
C ALA A 14 6.18 -2.30 17.21
N ASN A 15 5.83 -1.83 18.41
CA ASN A 15 4.80 -2.44 19.25
C ASN A 15 3.43 -2.42 18.55
N TYR A 16 3.07 -1.30 17.92
CA TYR A 16 1.84 -1.18 17.15
C TYR A 16 1.78 -2.21 16.01
N CYS A 17 2.89 -2.39 15.28
CA CYS A 17 2.93 -3.37 14.21
C CYS A 17 2.76 -4.80 14.74
N LEU A 18 3.45 -5.15 15.82
CA LEU A 18 3.31 -6.47 16.46
C LEU A 18 1.89 -6.73 16.96
N GLU A 19 1.26 -5.74 17.60
CA GLU A 19 -0.12 -5.84 18.09
C GLU A 19 -1.10 -6.12 16.94
N LYS A 20 -0.95 -5.42 15.81
CA LYS A 20 -1.83 -5.60 14.65
C LYS A 20 -1.64 -6.96 13.97
N VAL A 21 -0.40 -7.42 13.86
CA VAL A 21 -0.13 -8.76 13.31
C VAL A 21 -0.65 -9.86 14.23
N ALA A 22 -0.47 -9.72 15.55
CA ALA A 22 -1.02 -10.65 16.53
C ALA A 22 -2.55 -10.71 16.49
N ALA A 23 -3.21 -9.55 16.36
CA ALA A 23 -4.68 -9.47 16.29
C ALA A 23 -5.27 -10.12 15.03
N SER A 24 -4.48 -10.25 13.95
CA SER A 24 -4.94 -10.92 12.74
C SER A 24 -4.88 -12.44 12.79
N GLY A 25 -4.16 -13.02 13.76
CA GLY A 25 -3.97 -14.47 13.85
C GLY A 25 -2.95 -15.06 12.87
N ASP A 26 -2.21 -14.25 12.10
CA ASP A 26 -1.09 -14.75 11.27
C ASP A 26 0.15 -14.97 12.13
N GLN A 27 0.24 -16.17 12.69
CA GLN A 27 1.35 -16.57 13.56
C GLN A 27 2.69 -16.58 12.82
N SER A 28 2.70 -16.85 11.51
CA SER A 28 3.92 -16.90 10.70
C SER A 28 4.51 -15.51 10.57
N PHE A 29 3.68 -14.52 10.20
CA PHE A 29 4.10 -13.14 10.09
C PHE A 29 4.49 -12.56 11.45
N HIS A 30 3.72 -12.85 12.51
CA HIS A 30 4.06 -12.38 13.86
C HIS A 30 5.44 -12.87 14.31
N THR A 31 5.74 -14.15 14.09
CA THR A 31 7.03 -14.75 14.47
C THR A 31 8.18 -14.13 13.69
N THR A 32 8.03 -13.97 12.37
CA THR A 32 9.02 -13.33 11.51
C THR A 32 9.27 -11.88 11.95
N LEU A 33 8.20 -11.09 12.15
CA LEU A 33 8.31 -9.69 12.52
C LEU A 33 8.93 -9.51 13.91
N HIS A 34 8.55 -10.35 14.88
CA HIS A 34 9.14 -10.35 16.22
C HIS A 34 10.63 -10.69 16.18
N ALA A 35 11.03 -11.69 15.38
CA ALA A 35 12.44 -12.03 15.18
C ALA A 35 13.23 -10.86 14.56
N LEU A 36 12.68 -10.21 13.54
CA LEU A 36 13.30 -9.06 12.88
C LEU A 36 13.49 -7.86 13.81
N PHE A 37 12.54 -7.61 14.72
CA PHE A 37 12.68 -6.52 15.71
C PHE A 37 13.59 -6.88 16.88
N SER A 38 13.76 -8.17 17.20
CA SER A 38 14.62 -8.64 18.31
C SER A 38 16.09 -8.79 17.93
N GLN A 39 16.40 -9.02 16.64
CA GLN A 39 17.76 -9.28 16.18
C GLN A 39 18.59 -7.99 16.04
N ASN A 40 19.85 -8.05 16.46
CA ASN A 40 20.79 -6.92 16.41
C ASN A 40 21.44 -6.68 15.03
N GLN A 41 21.30 -7.62 14.10
CA GLN A 41 22.04 -7.60 12.82
C GLN A 41 21.16 -7.42 11.58
N GLN A 42 19.86 -7.73 11.67
CA GLN A 42 18.93 -7.58 10.55
C GLN A 42 18.26 -6.22 10.62
N HIS A 43 18.75 -5.25 9.83
CA HIS A 43 18.14 -3.94 9.81
C HIS A 43 16.81 -3.98 9.03
N VAL A 44 15.71 -3.63 9.70
CA VAL A 44 14.42 -3.38 9.05
C VAL A 44 14.31 -1.91 8.66
N GLY A 45 14.06 -1.67 7.38
CA GLY A 45 13.71 -0.37 6.82
C GLY A 45 12.20 -0.14 6.92
N LEU A 46 11.76 0.98 7.48
CA LEU A 46 10.35 1.36 7.50
C LEU A 46 10.11 2.28 6.30
N VAL A 47 9.21 1.89 5.40
CA VAL A 47 8.85 2.67 4.21
C VAL A 47 7.43 3.18 4.39
N ILE A 48 7.30 4.50 4.44
CA ILE A 48 6.02 5.20 4.47
C ILE A 48 5.95 5.99 3.17
N CYS A 49 5.07 5.55 2.28
CA CYS A 49 4.83 6.20 1.00
C CYS A 49 3.36 6.61 0.95
N GLU A 50 3.12 7.89 0.79
CA GLU A 50 1.77 8.43 0.70
C GLU A 50 1.76 9.59 -0.30
N ARG A 51 0.68 9.69 -1.08
CA ARG A 51 0.49 10.76 -2.06
C ARG A 51 -0.97 11.17 -2.13
N LEU A 52 -1.21 12.43 -2.46
CA LEU A 52 -2.56 12.92 -2.73
C LEU A 52 -3.20 12.10 -3.86
N ILE A 53 -4.50 11.85 -3.76
CA ILE A 53 -5.28 11.03 -4.72
C ILE A 53 -5.16 11.57 -6.15
N ASN A 54 -5.04 12.89 -6.30
CA ASN A 54 -4.93 13.57 -7.59
C ASN A 54 -3.53 13.49 -8.22
N MET A 55 -2.52 12.99 -7.50
CA MET A 55 -1.18 12.82 -8.05
C MET A 55 -1.13 11.61 -9.00
N PRO A 56 -0.47 11.71 -10.16
CA PRO A 56 -0.33 10.60 -11.08
C PRO A 56 0.54 9.48 -10.50
N VAL A 57 0.16 8.21 -10.71
CA VAL A 57 0.95 7.04 -10.28
C VAL A 57 2.32 6.98 -10.96
N GLN A 58 2.48 7.62 -12.11
CA GLN A 58 3.72 7.67 -12.90
C GLN A 58 4.89 8.33 -12.14
N VAL A 59 4.64 9.07 -11.05
CA VAL A 59 5.72 9.61 -10.20
C VAL A 59 6.34 8.57 -9.27
N ILE A 60 5.66 7.45 -9.04
CA ILE A 60 6.07 6.41 -8.10
C ILE A 60 7.30 5.63 -8.58
N PRO A 61 7.35 5.12 -9.84
CA PRO A 61 8.53 4.40 -10.31
C PRO A 61 9.85 5.19 -10.25
N PRO A 62 9.94 6.45 -10.72
CA PRO A 62 11.18 7.22 -10.62
C PRO A 62 11.53 7.57 -9.16
N MET A 63 10.55 7.75 -8.29
CA MET A 63 10.77 7.98 -6.86
C MET A 63 11.43 6.76 -6.20
N TYR A 64 10.90 5.55 -6.41
CA TYR A 64 11.54 4.34 -5.86
C TYR A 64 12.88 4.05 -6.50
N LYS A 65 13.07 4.33 -7.80
CA LYS A 65 14.38 4.22 -8.45
C LYS A 65 15.43 5.11 -7.77
N LEU A 66 15.08 6.37 -7.51
CA LEU A 66 15.95 7.32 -6.82
C LEU A 66 16.29 6.82 -5.41
N LEU A 67 15.30 6.30 -4.67
CA LEU A 67 15.52 5.71 -3.36
C LEU A 67 16.47 4.49 -3.41
N THR A 68 16.31 3.60 -4.39
CA THR A 68 17.23 2.46 -4.61
C THR A 68 18.65 2.94 -4.87
N ASP A 69 18.82 3.95 -5.71
CA ASP A 69 20.14 4.51 -6.03
C ASP A 69 20.78 5.22 -4.82
N GLU A 70 19.99 5.92 -4.00
CA GLU A 70 20.44 6.49 -2.73
C GLU A 70 20.88 5.42 -1.73
N LEU A 71 20.08 4.36 -1.55
CA LEU A 71 20.45 3.23 -0.70
C LEU A 71 21.74 2.56 -1.17
N ARG A 72 21.90 2.34 -2.48
CA ARG A 72 23.11 1.74 -3.05
C ARG A 72 24.34 2.62 -2.80
N ARG A 73 24.23 3.93 -3.00
CA ARG A 73 25.30 4.90 -2.70
C ARG A 73 25.64 4.93 -1.21
N ALA A 74 24.64 4.89 -0.35
CA ALA A 74 24.82 4.88 1.10
C ALA A 74 25.58 3.61 1.56
N ILE A 75 25.19 2.44 1.02
CA ILE A 75 25.89 1.18 1.27
C ILE A 75 27.34 1.23 0.76
N ALA A 76 27.57 1.76 -0.44
CA ALA A 76 28.91 1.92 -1.00
C ALA A 76 29.80 2.85 -0.14
N ASN A 77 29.19 3.83 0.53
CA ASN A 77 29.84 4.73 1.48
C ASN A 77 29.96 4.13 2.91
N ASN A 78 29.74 2.82 3.08
CA ASN A 78 29.75 2.12 4.37
C ASN A 78 28.78 2.69 5.43
N GLN A 79 27.67 3.29 4.99
CA GLN A 79 26.62 3.75 5.90
C GLN A 79 25.71 2.58 6.33
N PRO A 80 25.07 2.65 7.51
CA PRO A 80 24.30 1.54 8.09
C PRO A 80 22.88 1.42 7.50
N TYR A 81 22.77 1.39 6.17
CA TYR A 81 21.51 1.24 5.43
C TYR A 81 21.40 -0.13 4.74
N ASN A 82 22.14 -1.12 5.21
CA ASN A 82 22.04 -2.49 4.72
C ASN A 82 20.82 -3.18 5.34
N PHE A 83 19.64 -2.99 4.74
CA PHE A 83 18.39 -3.55 5.22
C PHE A 83 18.19 -4.98 4.70
N SER A 84 17.72 -5.88 5.58
CA SER A 84 17.30 -7.24 5.15
C SER A 84 15.86 -7.25 4.65
N HIS A 85 15.00 -6.42 5.26
CA HIS A 85 13.58 -6.32 4.94
C HIS A 85 13.11 -4.87 4.99
N PHE A 86 12.11 -4.59 4.15
CA PHE A 86 11.36 -3.34 4.15
C PHE A 86 9.94 -3.61 4.64
N LEU A 87 9.50 -2.83 5.62
CA LEU A 87 8.13 -2.83 6.10
C LEU A 87 7.39 -1.65 5.48
N PHE A 88 6.45 -1.95 4.60
CA PHE A 88 5.57 -0.95 4.00
C PHE A 88 4.29 -0.85 4.80
N ILE A 89 3.84 0.39 5.01
CA ILE A 89 2.52 0.69 5.55
C ILE A 89 1.82 1.59 4.56
N SER A 90 0.68 1.13 4.04
CA SER A 90 -0.15 1.88 3.10
C SER A 90 -1.60 1.92 3.53
N ARG A 91 -2.40 2.77 2.88
CA ARG A 91 -3.82 2.94 3.16
C ARG A 91 -4.66 2.16 2.17
N ASN A 92 -5.71 1.51 2.66
CA ASN A 92 -6.74 0.88 1.83
C ASN A 92 -8.12 1.33 2.32
N TYR A 93 -9.16 1.04 1.55
CA TYR A 93 -10.53 1.24 1.99
C TYR A 93 -11.36 -0.02 1.77
N HIS A 94 -12.36 -0.20 2.60
CA HIS A 94 -13.32 -1.29 2.48
C HIS A 94 -14.66 -0.75 2.03
N LEU A 95 -15.22 -1.37 0.98
CA LEU A 95 -16.58 -1.14 0.53
C LEU A 95 -17.42 -2.36 0.89
N THR A 96 -18.58 -2.12 1.49
CA THR A 96 -19.62 -3.15 1.58
C THR A 96 -20.22 -3.43 0.20
N PRO A 97 -20.84 -4.60 -0.03
CA PRO A 97 -21.47 -4.91 -1.32
C PRO A 97 -22.53 -3.87 -1.75
N GLU A 98 -23.22 -3.29 -0.77
CA GLU A 98 -24.20 -2.23 -0.97
C GLU A 98 -23.53 -0.95 -1.49
N GLU A 99 -22.45 -0.49 -0.83
CA GLU A 99 -21.68 0.69 -1.23
C GLU A 99 -21.02 0.51 -2.61
N GLU A 100 -20.50 -0.69 -2.89
CA GLU A 100 -19.92 -1.03 -4.18
C GLU A 100 -20.96 -0.93 -5.30
N SER A 101 -22.14 -1.52 -5.11
CA SER A 101 -23.23 -1.43 -6.07
C SER A 101 -23.71 0.01 -6.29
N ALA A 102 -23.73 0.83 -5.24
CA ALA A 102 -24.08 2.25 -5.34
C ALA A 102 -23.04 3.04 -6.15
N LEU A 103 -21.75 2.74 -5.97
CA LEU A 103 -20.66 3.39 -6.69
C LEU A 103 -20.72 3.08 -8.19
N ILE A 104 -20.86 1.80 -8.56
CA ILE A 104 -20.98 1.35 -9.95
C ILE A 104 -22.19 2.01 -10.64
N ASN A 105 -23.34 2.04 -9.95
CA ASN A 105 -24.55 2.66 -10.46
C ASN A 105 -24.43 4.18 -10.62
N SER A 106 -23.66 4.85 -9.77
CA SER A 106 -23.40 6.30 -9.86
C SER A 106 -22.47 6.67 -11.03
N ALA A 107 -21.45 5.85 -11.30
CA ALA A 107 -20.51 6.05 -12.41
C ALA A 107 -21.22 5.95 -13.77
N SER A 108 -22.17 5.03 -13.92
CA SER A 108 -22.99 4.88 -15.13
C SER A 108 -23.92 6.09 -15.38
N ARG A 109 -24.42 6.74 -14.32
CA ARG A 109 -25.32 7.91 -14.45
C ARG A 109 -24.60 9.16 -14.95
N ASN A 110 -23.33 9.36 -14.59
CA ASN A 110 -22.55 10.52 -15.05
C ASN A 110 -22.15 10.45 -16.53
N HIS A 111 -22.26 9.28 -17.18
CA HIS A 111 -22.02 9.15 -18.61
C HIS A 111 -23.24 9.47 -19.50
N SER A 112 -24.43 9.69 -18.92
CA SER A 112 -25.68 9.89 -19.68
C SER A 112 -26.13 11.35 -19.86
N LYS A 113 -25.35 12.35 -19.41
CA LYS A 113 -25.72 13.79 -19.52
C LYS A 113 -24.76 14.64 -20.36
N VAL A 114 -24.11 14.07 -21.38
CA VAL A 114 -23.47 14.87 -22.44
C VAL A 114 -23.93 14.40 -23.83
N LYS A 115 -24.92 15.15 -24.32
CA LYS A 115 -25.21 15.52 -25.72
C LYS A 115 -25.37 14.40 -26.76
N SER A 116 -26.61 14.37 -27.25
CA SER A 116 -26.98 14.04 -28.62
C SER A 116 -26.02 14.62 -29.67
N SER A 117 -25.84 13.83 -30.74
CA SER A 117 -25.29 14.14 -32.07
C SER A 117 -23.79 13.92 -32.32
N SER A 118 -23.56 13.15 -33.39
CA SER A 118 -22.33 12.91 -34.17
C SER A 118 -21.46 11.67 -33.85
N LYS A 119 -21.62 10.68 -34.72
CA LYS A 119 -20.73 9.55 -35.00
C LYS A 119 -19.29 10.01 -35.26
N LYS A 120 -18.32 9.57 -34.43
CA LYS A 120 -17.01 9.09 -34.92
C LYS A 120 -16.27 8.31 -33.82
N SER A 121 -15.82 7.13 -34.22
CA SER A 121 -15.02 6.13 -33.50
C SER A 121 -14.20 6.65 -32.33
N LYS A 122 -14.54 6.20 -31.11
CA LYS A 122 -13.60 6.20 -29.99
C LYS A 122 -13.23 4.75 -29.73
N THR A 123 -12.02 4.43 -30.17
CA THR A 123 -11.31 3.17 -30.00
C THR A 123 -11.41 2.75 -28.55
N THR A 124 -12.00 1.57 -28.36
CA THR A 124 -12.15 0.85 -27.12
C THR A 124 -10.79 0.66 -26.47
N SER A 125 -10.42 1.53 -25.53
CA SER A 125 -9.43 1.18 -24.52
C SER A 125 -10.13 0.25 -23.53
N SER A 126 -10.31 -1.01 -23.95
CA SER A 126 -10.69 -2.13 -23.12
C SER A 126 -9.57 -2.38 -22.12
N ARG A 127 -9.49 -1.55 -21.09
CA ARG A 127 -8.83 -1.95 -19.86
C ARG A 127 -9.87 -2.82 -19.14
N PRO A 128 -9.63 -4.12 -18.93
CA PRO A 128 -10.54 -4.92 -18.13
C PRO A 128 -10.68 -4.22 -16.77
N GLU A 129 -11.90 -3.84 -16.41
CA GLU A 129 -12.14 -3.43 -15.03
C GLU A 129 -11.80 -4.63 -14.15
N PRO A 130 -10.93 -4.47 -13.14
CA PRO A 130 -10.59 -5.57 -12.26
C PRO A 130 -11.88 -6.05 -11.58
N GLU A 131 -12.12 -7.36 -11.60
CA GLU A 131 -13.22 -7.93 -10.83
C GLU A 131 -13.11 -7.50 -9.37
N PRO A 132 -14.25 -7.20 -8.71
CA PRO A 132 -14.22 -6.71 -7.36
C PRO A 132 -13.56 -7.75 -6.42
N PRO A 133 -12.62 -7.32 -5.56
CA PRO A 133 -11.95 -8.21 -4.63
C PRO A 133 -12.98 -8.86 -3.70
N THR A 134 -12.84 -10.17 -3.48
CA THR A 134 -13.75 -10.97 -2.64
C THR A 134 -13.88 -10.44 -1.22
N ASP A 135 -12.85 -9.77 -0.72
CA ASP A 135 -12.78 -9.25 0.64
C ASP A 135 -13.33 -7.82 0.76
N GLY A 136 -13.75 -7.20 -0.35
CA GLY A 136 -14.26 -5.82 -0.40
C GLY A 136 -13.19 -4.76 -0.08
N ILE A 137 -11.91 -5.13 -0.06
CA ILE A 137 -10.78 -4.23 0.26
C ILE A 137 -10.13 -3.74 -1.04
N TYR A 138 -10.14 -2.43 -1.22
CA TYR A 138 -9.60 -1.75 -2.39
C TYR A 138 -8.38 -0.92 -2.00
N PRO A 139 -7.31 -0.92 -2.82
CA PRO A 139 -6.14 -0.07 -2.58
C PRO A 139 -6.46 1.40 -2.86
N PHE A 140 -5.92 2.33 -2.06
CA PHE A 140 -5.88 3.76 -2.44
C PHE A 140 -4.84 4.02 -3.52
N HIS A 141 -3.75 3.27 -3.47
CA HIS A 141 -2.56 3.43 -4.29
C HIS A 141 -2.40 2.20 -5.18
N PRO A 142 -2.61 2.28 -6.51
CA PRO A 142 -2.47 1.14 -7.41
C PRO A 142 -1.06 0.52 -7.41
N GLU A 143 -0.04 1.25 -6.96
CA GLU A 143 1.31 0.71 -6.72
C GLU A 143 1.35 -0.38 -5.62
N ASP A 144 0.42 -0.37 -4.67
CA ASP A 144 0.38 -1.33 -3.56
C ASP A 144 0.14 -2.76 -4.02
N ASP A 145 -0.56 -2.97 -5.14
CA ASP A 145 -0.81 -4.32 -5.67
C ASP A 145 0.50 -4.98 -6.14
N ALA A 146 1.40 -4.18 -6.72
CA ALA A 146 2.74 -4.64 -7.06
C ALA A 146 3.54 -4.95 -5.79
N ILE A 147 3.53 -4.05 -4.80
CA ILE A 147 4.25 -4.25 -3.53
C ILE A 147 3.76 -5.53 -2.83
N ARG A 148 2.44 -5.74 -2.76
CA ARG A 148 1.81 -6.93 -2.17
C ARG A 148 2.28 -8.20 -2.85
N THR A 149 2.42 -8.20 -4.17
CA THR A 149 2.82 -9.39 -4.96
C THR A 149 4.25 -9.83 -4.64
N PHE A 150 5.17 -8.91 -4.38
CA PHE A 150 6.56 -9.24 -4.04
C PHE A 150 6.82 -9.44 -2.55
N SER A 151 5.82 -9.13 -1.71
CA SER A 151 5.94 -9.21 -0.25
C SER A 151 5.83 -10.63 0.25
N LEU A 152 6.64 -10.97 1.25
CA LEU A 152 6.61 -12.27 1.93
C LEU A 152 5.33 -12.42 2.77
N HIS A 153 4.93 -11.35 3.45
CA HIS A 153 3.71 -11.29 4.23
C HIS A 153 2.95 -10.01 3.91
N SER A 154 1.63 -10.08 3.89
CA SER A 154 0.74 -8.93 3.73
C SER A 154 -0.44 -9.08 4.66
N LEU A 155 -0.80 -8.01 5.35
CA LEU A 155 -1.91 -7.97 6.29
C LEU A 155 -2.71 -6.68 6.13
N ASP A 156 -4.03 -6.81 6.05
CA ASP A 156 -4.96 -5.70 6.15
C ASP A 156 -5.57 -5.62 7.57
N TYR A 157 -5.57 -4.44 8.19
CA TYR A 157 -6.02 -4.24 9.57
C TYR A 157 -6.73 -2.90 9.76
N LYS A 158 -7.66 -2.86 10.73
CA LYS A 158 -8.35 -1.63 11.14
C LYS A 158 -7.46 -0.79 12.06
N TYR A 159 -7.51 0.54 11.89
CA TYR A 159 -6.83 1.46 12.80
C TYR A 159 -7.33 1.29 14.24
N THR A 160 -6.46 1.52 15.23
CA THR A 160 -6.85 1.44 16.65
C THR A 160 -7.74 2.60 17.05
N ASN A 161 -7.43 3.81 16.56
CA ASN A 161 -8.16 5.03 16.85
C ASN A 161 -9.05 5.42 15.66
N VAL A 162 -9.92 4.50 15.20
CA VAL A 162 -11.03 4.94 14.37
C VAL A 162 -11.98 5.68 15.30
N GLN A 163 -12.23 6.97 15.05
CA GLN A 163 -13.29 7.69 15.76
C GLN A 163 -14.58 6.88 15.58
N GLN A 164 -15.00 6.22 16.65
CA GLN A 164 -16.20 5.38 16.72
C GLN A 164 -17.44 6.26 16.78
N GLU A 165 -17.61 7.19 15.85
CA GLU A 165 -18.98 7.61 15.57
C GLU A 165 -19.62 6.47 14.78
N PRO A 166 -20.72 5.85 15.27
CA PRO A 166 -21.42 4.84 14.50
C PRO A 166 -21.77 5.50 13.17
N ARG A 167 -21.23 4.95 12.09
CA ARG A 167 -21.39 5.45 10.74
C ARG A 167 -22.89 5.41 10.46
N GLU A 168 -23.56 6.55 10.62
CA GLU A 168 -24.95 6.70 10.20
C GLU A 168 -25.02 6.35 8.71
N LYS A 169 -26.16 5.87 8.22
CA LYS A 169 -26.30 5.48 6.80
C LYS A 169 -25.95 6.62 5.82
N ASP A 170 -25.93 7.87 6.29
CA ASP A 170 -25.56 9.09 5.55
C ASP A 170 -24.15 9.63 5.88
N ALA A 171 -23.36 8.94 6.72
CA ALA A 171 -22.03 9.41 7.11
C ALA A 171 -21.06 9.35 5.91
N PHE A 172 -20.67 10.54 5.45
CA PHE A 172 -19.81 10.75 4.29
C PHE A 172 -18.34 10.40 4.62
N GLY A 173 -17.81 9.34 4.03
CA GLY A 173 -16.42 8.87 4.20
C GLY A 173 -16.31 7.41 3.78
N LEU A 174 -15.12 6.90 3.48
CA LEU A 174 -14.88 5.47 3.21
C LEU A 174 -14.39 4.76 4.49
N ASP A 175 -14.64 3.45 4.67
CA ASP A 175 -14.03 2.67 5.77
C ASP A 175 -12.53 2.49 5.50
N VAL A 176 -11.72 3.46 5.93
CA VAL A 176 -10.27 3.46 5.73
C VAL A 176 -9.64 2.44 6.67
N ARG A 177 -8.86 1.52 6.10
CA ARG A 177 -8.00 0.60 6.84
C ARG A 177 -6.56 0.74 6.38
N ALA A 178 -5.67 0.03 7.03
CA ALA A 178 -4.26 0.01 6.70
C ALA A 178 -3.85 -1.37 6.18
N ARG A 179 -2.83 -1.36 5.34
CA ARG A 179 -2.13 -2.55 4.88
C ARG A 179 -0.69 -2.49 5.37
N MET A 180 -0.20 -3.60 5.89
CA MET A 180 1.21 -3.81 6.22
C MET A 180 1.77 -4.90 5.32
N MET A 181 2.91 -4.63 4.69
CA MET A 181 3.57 -5.56 3.78
C MET A 181 5.04 -5.68 4.15
N LEU A 182 5.49 -6.92 4.34
CA LEU A 182 6.89 -7.22 4.62
C LEU A 182 7.58 -7.70 3.34
N LEU A 183 8.49 -6.89 2.82
CA LEU A 183 9.22 -7.14 1.58
C LEU A 183 10.68 -7.51 1.88
N PRO A 184 11.19 -8.65 1.41
CA PRO A 184 12.62 -8.96 1.42
C PRO A 184 13.41 -7.96 0.56
N ALA A 185 14.58 -7.51 1.03
CA ALA A 185 15.36 -6.49 0.33
C ALA A 185 15.82 -6.93 -1.08
N GLU A 186 16.05 -8.23 -1.28
CA GLU A 186 16.36 -8.83 -2.58
C GLU A 186 15.27 -8.60 -3.65
N ASN A 187 14.01 -8.50 -3.22
CA ASN A 187 12.88 -8.26 -4.12
C ASN A 187 12.66 -6.77 -4.43
N PHE A 188 13.33 -5.86 -3.72
CA PHE A 188 13.10 -4.43 -3.85
C PHE A 188 13.47 -3.92 -5.24
N GLU A 189 14.60 -4.34 -5.81
CA GLU A 189 15.00 -3.92 -7.16
C GLU A 189 14.05 -4.46 -8.24
N THR A 190 13.65 -5.72 -8.13
CA THR A 190 12.66 -6.35 -9.02
C THR A 190 11.30 -5.67 -8.94
N LEU A 191 10.86 -5.28 -7.74
CA LEU A 191 9.65 -4.48 -7.53
C LEU A 191 9.73 -3.15 -8.28
N VAL A 192 10.85 -2.43 -8.19
CA VAL A 192 11.02 -1.15 -8.90
C VAL A 192 10.98 -1.32 -10.40
N GLN A 193 11.62 -2.37 -10.94
CA GLN A 193 11.54 -2.69 -12.37
C GLN A 193 10.10 -2.98 -12.78
N ARG A 194 9.36 -3.76 -11.99
CA ARG A 194 7.96 -4.06 -12.25
C ARG A 194 7.09 -2.80 -12.24
N LEU A 195 7.30 -1.90 -11.27
CA LEU A 195 6.59 -0.63 -11.21
C LEU A 195 6.88 0.24 -12.44
N GLN A 196 8.13 0.24 -12.94
CA GLN A 196 8.48 0.95 -14.16
C GLN A 196 7.73 0.36 -15.37
N GLU A 197 7.73 -0.96 -15.56
CA GLU A 197 7.00 -1.60 -16.65
C GLU A 197 5.50 -1.27 -16.64
N VAL A 198 4.87 -1.33 -15.46
CA VAL A 198 3.43 -1.15 -15.32
C VAL A 198 3.01 0.31 -15.46
N TYR A 199 3.83 1.25 -14.97
CA TYR A 199 3.47 2.67 -14.85
C TYR A 199 4.40 3.59 -15.65
N THR A 200 5.02 3.10 -16.73
CA THR A 200 5.86 3.93 -17.61
C THR A 200 5.08 5.15 -18.09
N ALA A 201 5.71 6.33 -18.03
CA ALA A 201 5.17 7.54 -18.62
C ALA A 201 5.13 7.37 -20.15
N ILE A 202 3.92 7.23 -20.70
CA ILE A 202 3.66 7.30 -22.14
C ILE A 202 3.81 8.75 -22.59
#